data_AF-A0A6P1YHU6-F1
#
_entry.id   AF-A0A6P1YHU6-F1
#
_cell.length_a   1.000
_cell.length_b   1.000
_cell.length_c   1.000
_cell.angle_alpha   90.00
_cell.angle_beta   90.00
_cell.angle_gamma   90.00
#
_symmetry.space_group_name_H-M   'P 1'
#
loop_
_entity.id
_entity.type
_entity.pdbx_description
1 polymer ?
#
loop_
_entity_poly.entity_id
_entity_poly.type
_entity_poly.pdbx_seq_one_letter_code
_entity_poly.pdbx_strand_id
1 'polypeptide(L)'
;MFKEVCALFCVFYRDNRVLTFVYLTFLISAVFIIAPSIDLAVSRLFYVPGEGFPLARVALLQDLRNAGSYVSVAVGIVLGVVLLLKLLNPMRPSLFAPRFSLYFVMLYLLGPALLVNGVLKNFWGRPRPKNVDEFGGQLPFVDAWSFGEHIFSHRSFVSGEAATIACLIPLALYLPRPWRRQVLVLLGLVAAAVSMNRVAAGAHFLSDITISTALVLTLAVGLRRAFYVAYAETFSNERLESELTRIGLAWRAQRTAFARALFTLPAGALRGAVRGLGIATDWLGTQSVPVGALSSTLGTIASFAWLGPFLNGIATSLSSAISGTMVRLLSQDTPTRS
;
A
#
# COMPACT_ATOMS: atom_id res chain seq x y z
N MET A 1 -2.18 -36.43 27.29
CA MET A 1 -2.66 -35.03 27.42
C MET A 1 -1.74 -33.97 26.80
N PHE A 2 -0.61 -33.55 27.38
CA PHE A 2 0.20 -32.43 26.83
C PHE A 2 0.78 -32.70 25.42
N LYS A 3 1.25 -33.94 25.16
CA LYS A 3 1.74 -34.35 23.83
C LYS A 3 0.63 -34.43 22.77
N GLU A 4 -0.59 -34.81 23.17
CA GLU A 4 -1.75 -34.90 22.26
C GLU A 4 -2.33 -33.52 21.97
N VAL A 5 -2.34 -32.61 22.94
CA VAL A 5 -2.68 -31.19 22.72
C VAL A 5 -1.64 -30.54 21.82
N CYS A 6 -0.33 -30.78 22.03
CA CYS A 6 0.72 -30.32 21.11
C CYS A 6 0.60 -30.94 19.71
N ALA A 7 0.26 -32.22 19.59
CA ALA A 7 0.08 -32.87 18.30
C ALA A 7 -1.16 -32.34 17.55
N LEU A 8 -2.28 -32.13 18.25
CA LEU A 8 -3.49 -31.54 17.70
C LEU A 8 -3.27 -30.07 17.32
N PHE A 9 -2.55 -29.30 18.15
CA PHE A 9 -2.09 -27.96 17.80
C PHE A 9 -1.17 -27.98 16.58
N CYS A 10 -0.20 -28.89 16.50
CA CYS A 10 0.70 -29.02 15.36
C CYS A 10 -0.04 -29.38 14.06
N VAL A 11 -1.06 -30.24 14.12
CA VAL A 11 -1.89 -30.63 12.97
C VAL A 11 -2.81 -29.49 12.54
N PHE A 12 -3.52 -28.86 13.49
CA PHE A 12 -4.37 -27.69 13.21
C PHE A 12 -3.56 -26.49 12.65
N TYR A 13 -2.37 -26.26 13.20
CA TYR A 13 -1.42 -25.23 12.76
C TYR A 13 -0.86 -25.53 11.36
N ARG A 14 -0.63 -26.81 11.05
CA ARG A 14 -0.13 -27.23 9.74
C ARG A 14 -1.14 -26.94 8.62
N ASP A 15 -2.43 -27.07 8.90
CA ASP A 15 -3.51 -26.88 7.92
C ASP A 15 -4.01 -25.43 7.81
N ASN A 16 -3.88 -24.62 8.87
CA ASN A 16 -4.40 -23.24 8.91
C ASN A 16 -3.38 -22.17 9.31
N ARG A 17 -2.22 -22.12 8.61
CA ARG A 17 -1.17 -21.10 8.82
C ARG A 17 -1.68 -19.65 8.85
N VAL A 18 -2.72 -19.34 8.06
CA VAL A 18 -3.34 -18.00 8.05
C VAL A 18 -3.95 -17.70 9.42
N LEU A 19 -4.74 -18.64 9.95
CA LEU A 19 -5.42 -18.49 11.23
C LEU A 19 -4.43 -18.37 12.39
N THR A 20 -3.31 -19.11 12.33
CA THR A 20 -2.20 -18.90 13.26
C THR A 20 -1.72 -17.45 13.28
N PHE A 21 -1.41 -16.89 12.12
CA PHE A 21 -0.88 -15.53 12.04
C PHE A 21 -1.93 -14.50 12.48
N VAL A 22 -3.22 -14.75 12.21
CA VAL A 22 -4.33 -13.97 12.77
C VAL A 22 -4.32 -14.02 14.30
N TYR A 23 -4.25 -15.22 14.90
CA TYR A 23 -4.19 -15.37 16.37
C TYR A 23 -2.94 -14.72 16.97
N LEU A 24 -1.79 -14.84 16.33
CA LEU A 24 -0.57 -14.16 16.78
C LEU A 24 -0.73 -12.64 16.72
N THR A 25 -1.31 -12.11 15.65
CA THR A 25 -1.57 -10.67 15.52
C THR A 25 -2.54 -10.17 16.59
N PHE A 26 -3.58 -10.95 16.85
CA PHE A 26 -4.53 -10.67 17.93
C PHE A 26 -3.86 -10.71 19.29
N LEU A 27 -3.06 -11.74 19.58
CA LEU A 27 -2.34 -11.89 20.85
C LEU A 27 -1.36 -10.73 21.07
N ILE A 28 -0.58 -10.37 20.05
CA ILE A 28 0.33 -9.20 20.11
C ILE A 28 -0.47 -7.94 20.41
N SER A 29 -1.60 -7.73 19.73
CA SER A 29 -2.47 -6.58 19.98
C SER A 29 -3.03 -6.57 21.41
N ALA A 30 -3.50 -7.72 21.89
CA ALA A 30 -4.04 -7.87 23.24
C ALA A 30 -3.00 -7.57 24.32
N VAL A 31 -1.74 -7.98 24.14
CA VAL A 31 -0.65 -7.67 25.06
C VAL A 31 -0.49 -6.15 25.21
N PHE A 32 -0.50 -5.40 24.12
CA PHE A 32 -0.33 -3.94 24.18
C PHE A 32 -1.58 -3.18 24.64
N ILE A 33 -2.78 -3.77 24.50
CA ILE A 33 -4.01 -3.22 25.08
C ILE A 33 -4.02 -3.42 26.60
N ILE A 34 -3.59 -4.60 27.08
CA ILE A 34 -3.61 -4.93 28.51
C ILE A 34 -2.44 -4.27 29.27
N ALA A 35 -1.28 -4.12 28.62
CA ALA A 35 -0.07 -3.56 29.22
C ALA A 35 0.52 -2.43 28.35
N PRO A 36 -0.19 -1.29 28.20
CA PRO A 36 0.28 -0.18 27.36
C PRO A 36 1.56 0.49 27.91
N SER A 37 1.84 0.31 29.20
CA SER A 37 3.08 0.78 29.83
C SER A 37 4.36 0.20 29.22
N ILE A 38 4.29 -0.93 28.49
CA ILE A 38 5.41 -1.50 27.74
C ILE A 38 5.92 -0.48 26.71
N ASP A 39 5.03 0.24 26.04
CA ASP A 39 5.41 1.23 25.03
C ASP A 39 6.20 2.39 25.63
N LEU A 40 5.77 2.89 26.80
CA LEU A 40 6.48 3.91 27.54
C LEU A 40 7.82 3.38 28.07
N ALA A 41 7.83 2.18 28.67
CA ALA A 41 9.03 1.58 29.24
C ALA A 41 10.13 1.39 28.18
N VAL A 42 9.77 0.88 27.00
CA VAL A 42 10.73 0.66 25.91
C VAL A 42 11.19 1.98 25.30
N SER A 43 10.29 2.95 25.11
CA SER A 43 10.67 4.27 24.58
C SER A 43 11.60 5.02 25.54
N ARG A 44 11.41 4.85 26.85
CA ARG A 44 12.24 5.46 27.90
C ARG A 44 13.70 5.00 27.85
N LEU A 45 13.99 3.80 27.33
CA LEU A 45 15.37 3.32 27.15
C LEU A 45 16.20 4.20 26.19
N PHE A 46 15.53 4.97 25.32
CA PHE A 46 16.19 5.81 24.31
C PHE A 46 16.00 7.31 24.56
N TYR A 47 15.25 7.67 25.60
CA TYR A 47 15.00 9.05 25.98
C TYR A 47 16.04 9.55 26.97
N VAL A 48 16.54 10.77 26.73
CA VAL A 48 17.46 11.47 27.62
C VAL A 48 16.80 12.79 28.06
N PRO A 49 16.58 13.02 29.37
CA PRO A 49 16.00 14.26 29.87
C PRO A 49 16.76 15.49 29.37
N GLY A 50 16.05 16.50 28.88
CA GLY A 50 16.64 17.72 28.31
C GLY A 50 17.16 17.60 26.87
N GLU A 51 17.51 16.40 26.40
CA GLU A 51 18.01 16.18 25.04
C GLU A 51 17.00 15.54 24.07
N GLY A 52 15.98 14.88 24.61
CA GLY A 52 14.95 14.16 23.87
C GLY A 52 15.42 12.77 23.43
N PHE A 53 15.29 12.48 22.13
CA PHE A 53 15.72 11.22 21.52
C PHE A 53 17.01 11.44 20.69
N PRO A 54 18.21 11.40 21.30
CA PRO A 54 19.46 11.76 20.63
C PRO A 54 19.78 10.85 19.44
N LEU A 55 19.37 9.58 19.48
CA LEU A 55 19.58 8.62 18.39
C LEU A 55 18.88 9.04 17.08
N ALA A 56 17.87 9.92 17.15
CA ALA A 56 17.25 10.50 15.96
C ALA A 56 18.24 11.35 15.14
N ARG A 57 19.33 11.84 15.73
CA ARG A 57 20.33 12.72 15.11
C ARG A 57 21.60 11.99 14.64
N VAL A 58 21.71 10.68 14.89
CA VAL A 58 22.90 9.89 14.51
C VAL A 58 22.82 9.53 13.03
N ALA A 59 23.76 10.03 12.23
CA ALA A 59 23.78 9.85 10.77
C ALA A 59 23.73 8.37 10.34
N LEU A 60 24.57 7.51 10.94
CA LEU A 60 24.59 6.08 10.64
C LEU A 60 23.21 5.41 10.84
N LEU A 61 22.47 5.81 11.88
CA LEU A 61 21.14 5.30 12.13
C LEU A 61 20.14 5.84 11.11
N GLN A 62 20.24 7.11 10.72
CA GLN A 62 19.40 7.67 9.65
C GLN A 62 19.66 6.94 8.32
N ASP A 63 20.92 6.66 7.99
CA ASP A 63 21.32 5.96 6.77
C ASP A 63 20.83 4.51 6.77
N LEU A 64 21.00 3.79 7.88
CA LEU A 64 20.47 2.43 8.02
C LEU A 64 18.96 2.38 7.78
N ARG A 65 18.22 3.34 8.37
CA ARG A 65 16.77 3.47 8.18
C ARG A 65 16.43 3.77 6.71
N ASN A 66 17.09 4.76 6.13
CA ASN A 66 16.83 5.18 4.76
C ASN A 66 17.13 4.05 3.78
N ALA A 67 18.26 3.38 3.93
CA ALA A 67 18.64 2.22 3.13
C ALA A 67 17.61 1.10 3.24
N GLY A 68 17.19 0.72 4.47
CA GLY A 68 16.16 -0.29 4.66
C GLY A 68 14.84 0.04 3.96
N SER A 69 14.36 1.27 4.14
CA SER A 69 13.13 1.75 3.50
C SER A 69 13.26 1.79 1.98
N TYR A 70 14.35 2.36 1.44
CA TYR A 70 14.56 2.49 -0.01
C TYR A 70 14.75 1.15 -0.69
N VAL A 71 15.54 0.24 -0.12
CA VAL A 71 15.71 -1.11 -0.67
C VAL A 71 14.37 -1.83 -0.73
N SER A 72 13.56 -1.75 0.32
CA SER A 72 12.25 -2.41 0.31
C SER A 72 11.29 -1.80 -0.72
N VAL A 73 11.18 -0.47 -0.77
CA VAL A 73 10.33 0.20 -1.78
C VAL A 73 10.82 -0.10 -3.20
N ALA A 74 12.14 -0.10 -3.42
CA ALA A 74 12.73 -0.43 -4.71
C ALA A 74 12.37 -1.84 -5.17
N VAL A 75 12.37 -2.83 -4.27
CA VAL A 75 11.90 -4.20 -4.61
C VAL A 75 10.46 -4.18 -5.12
N GLY A 76 9.55 -3.50 -4.42
CA GLY A 76 8.16 -3.36 -4.85
C GLY A 76 8.02 -2.66 -6.22
N ILE A 77 8.74 -1.55 -6.42
CA ILE A 77 8.75 -0.80 -7.68
C ILE A 77 9.31 -1.65 -8.83
N VAL A 78 10.46 -2.31 -8.64
CA VAL A 78 11.10 -3.14 -9.67
C VAL A 78 10.17 -4.25 -10.11
N LEU A 79 9.51 -4.94 -9.18
CA LEU A 79 8.55 -6.01 -9.53
C LEU A 79 7.30 -5.47 -10.24
N GLY A 80 6.83 -4.27 -9.87
CA GLY A 80 5.77 -3.56 -10.58
C GLY A 80 6.19 -3.18 -12.01
N VAL A 81 7.41 -2.64 -12.17
CA VAL A 81 7.99 -2.30 -13.48
C VAL A 81 8.14 -3.54 -14.34
N VAL A 82 8.54 -4.69 -13.78
CA VAL A 82 8.62 -5.95 -14.53
C VAL A 82 7.27 -6.34 -15.13
N LEU A 83 6.18 -6.24 -14.35
CA LEU A 83 4.83 -6.49 -14.87
C LEU A 83 4.41 -5.45 -15.92
N LEU A 84 4.74 -4.17 -15.71
CA LEU A 84 4.46 -3.11 -16.67
C LEU A 84 5.21 -3.33 -17.99
N LEU A 85 6.49 -3.70 -17.94
CA LEU A 85 7.29 -4.01 -19.12
C LEU A 85 6.71 -5.20 -19.88
N LYS A 86 6.19 -6.22 -19.18
CA LYS A 86 5.46 -7.32 -19.81
C LYS A 86 4.21 -6.84 -20.54
N LEU A 87 3.43 -5.92 -19.95
CA LEU A 87 2.24 -5.34 -20.59
C LEU A 87 2.59 -4.46 -21.81
N LEU A 88 3.70 -3.72 -21.73
CA LEU A 88 4.19 -2.87 -22.82
C LEU A 88 4.77 -3.70 -23.99
N ASN A 89 5.40 -4.84 -23.66
CA ASN A 89 6.07 -5.73 -24.62
C ASN A 89 5.50 -7.16 -24.54
N PRO A 90 4.23 -7.38 -24.90
CA PRO A 90 3.53 -8.65 -24.64
C PRO A 90 4.16 -9.88 -25.30
N MET A 91 4.87 -9.69 -26.43
CA MET A 91 5.54 -10.79 -27.15
C MET A 91 6.83 -11.26 -26.48
N ARG A 92 7.38 -10.49 -25.53
CA ARG A 92 8.56 -10.90 -24.75
C ARG A 92 8.11 -11.67 -23.51
N PRO A 93 8.89 -12.68 -23.08
CA PRO A 93 8.62 -13.36 -21.81
C PRO A 93 8.83 -12.39 -20.63
N SER A 94 8.12 -12.60 -19.53
CA SER A 94 8.33 -11.86 -18.28
C SER A 94 9.75 -12.06 -17.73
N LEU A 95 10.38 -10.98 -17.25
CA LEU A 95 11.75 -11.02 -16.70
C LEU A 95 11.84 -11.85 -15.41
N PHE A 96 10.77 -11.84 -14.61
CA PHE A 96 10.59 -12.71 -13.45
C PHE A 96 9.27 -13.47 -13.58
N ALA A 97 9.16 -14.58 -12.87
CA ALA A 97 7.93 -15.37 -12.78
C ALA A 97 6.73 -14.47 -12.44
N PRO A 98 5.70 -14.36 -13.30
CA PRO A 98 4.57 -13.44 -13.11
C PRO A 98 3.87 -13.62 -11.77
N ARG A 99 3.74 -14.87 -11.29
CA ARG A 99 3.13 -15.17 -10.00
C ARG A 99 3.90 -14.58 -8.84
N PHE A 100 5.24 -14.65 -8.89
CA PHE A 100 6.12 -14.07 -7.88
C PHE A 100 6.01 -12.54 -7.87
N SER A 101 6.13 -11.92 -9.04
CA SER A 101 6.04 -10.47 -9.18
C SER A 101 4.68 -9.94 -8.72
N LEU A 102 3.59 -10.56 -9.18
CA LEU A 102 2.23 -10.16 -8.81
C LEU A 102 1.95 -10.36 -7.32
N TYR A 103 2.45 -11.45 -6.72
CA TYR A 103 2.33 -11.69 -5.28
C TYR A 103 2.94 -10.54 -4.46
N PHE A 104 4.18 -10.15 -4.77
CA PHE A 104 4.84 -9.06 -4.03
C PHE A 104 4.22 -7.71 -4.33
N VAL A 105 3.87 -7.41 -5.59
CA VAL A 105 3.16 -6.16 -5.93
C VAL A 105 1.86 -6.06 -5.14
N MET A 106 1.07 -7.14 -5.05
CA MET A 106 -0.15 -7.17 -4.24
C MET A 106 0.15 -7.05 -2.74
N LEU A 107 1.23 -7.64 -2.24
CA LEU A 107 1.64 -7.49 -0.84
C LEU A 107 1.99 -6.02 -0.50
N TYR A 108 2.76 -5.34 -1.36
CA TYR A 108 3.11 -3.92 -1.16
C TYR A 108 1.90 -2.99 -1.29
N LEU A 109 1.01 -3.26 -2.27
CA LEU A 109 -0.20 -2.46 -2.48
C LEU A 109 -1.21 -2.65 -1.35
N LEU A 110 -1.51 -3.90 -0.98
CA LEU A 110 -2.53 -4.19 0.03
C LEU A 110 -2.02 -3.99 1.46
N GLY A 111 -0.75 -4.23 1.73
CA GLY A 111 -0.16 -4.11 3.06
C GLY A 111 0.22 -2.66 3.39
N PRO A 112 1.45 -2.22 3.07
CA PRO A 112 1.89 -0.86 3.37
C PRO A 112 1.01 0.24 2.74
N ALA A 113 0.68 0.17 1.45
CA ALA A 113 0.01 1.28 0.77
C ALA A 113 -1.46 1.42 1.21
N LEU A 114 -2.25 0.34 1.12
CA LEU A 114 -3.66 0.36 1.48
C LEU A 114 -3.89 0.16 2.98
N LEU A 115 -3.60 -1.03 3.52
CA LEU A 115 -3.94 -1.37 4.90
C LEU A 115 -3.29 -0.39 5.90
N VAL A 116 -1.99 -0.17 5.82
CA VAL A 116 -1.29 0.65 6.82
C VAL A 116 -1.45 2.14 6.55
N ASN A 117 -1.08 2.64 5.37
CA ASN A 117 -1.08 4.08 5.11
C ASN A 117 -2.45 4.62 4.64
N GLY A 118 -3.20 3.85 3.85
CA GLY A 118 -4.50 4.27 3.32
C GLY A 118 -5.66 4.11 4.30
N VAL A 119 -5.62 3.08 5.16
CA VAL A 119 -6.69 2.78 6.13
C VAL A 119 -6.22 3.12 7.55
N LEU A 120 -5.36 2.30 8.16
CA LEU A 120 -5.09 2.37 9.60
C LEU A 120 -4.52 3.73 10.04
N LYS A 121 -3.54 4.28 9.31
CA LYS A 121 -3.02 5.60 9.67
C LYS A 121 -4.10 6.68 9.61
N ASN A 122 -5.12 6.55 8.77
CA ASN A 122 -6.16 7.57 8.63
C ASN A 122 -7.18 7.58 9.76
N PHE A 123 -7.37 6.45 10.47
CA PHE A 123 -8.38 6.33 11.51
C PHE A 123 -7.83 6.40 12.94
N TRP A 124 -6.55 6.09 13.18
CA TRP A 124 -5.98 6.06 14.53
C TRP A 124 -5.11 7.28 14.83
N GLY A 125 -5.66 8.22 15.60
CA GLY A 125 -4.99 9.42 16.09
C GLY A 125 -4.12 9.15 17.32
N ARG A 126 -2.90 8.64 17.13
CA ARG A 126 -1.94 8.42 18.21
C ARG A 126 -0.72 9.36 18.08
N PRO A 127 -0.34 10.12 19.14
CA PRO A 127 0.86 10.94 19.12
C PRO A 127 2.14 10.09 19.13
N ARG A 128 3.24 10.65 18.64
CA ARG A 128 4.56 10.00 18.65
C ARG A 128 5.21 10.13 20.03
N PRO A 129 6.08 9.18 20.44
CA PRO A 129 6.78 9.26 21.72
C PRO A 129 7.40 10.64 21.98
N LYS A 130 8.12 11.20 21.01
CA LYS A 130 8.76 12.53 21.14
C LYS A 130 7.81 13.73 21.34
N ASN A 131 6.51 13.55 21.12
CA ASN A 131 5.50 14.59 21.27
C ASN A 131 4.67 14.41 22.55
N VAL A 132 4.89 13.33 23.29
CA VAL A 132 4.12 12.98 24.48
C VAL A 132 4.77 13.59 25.72
N ASP A 133 3.95 14.00 26.69
CA ASP A 133 4.35 14.66 27.94
C ASP A 133 5.38 13.86 28.76
N GLU A 134 5.27 12.52 28.83
CA GLU A 134 6.29 11.70 29.54
C GLU A 134 7.69 11.77 28.92
N PHE A 135 7.82 12.28 27.69
CA PHE A 135 9.09 12.49 26.99
C PHE A 135 9.34 13.96 26.64
N GLY A 136 8.76 14.90 27.41
CA GLY A 136 8.98 16.34 27.26
C GLY A 136 8.18 17.00 26.13
N GLY A 137 7.16 16.30 25.61
CA GLY A 137 6.17 16.86 24.69
C GLY A 137 4.99 17.51 25.41
N GLN A 138 3.90 17.73 24.67
CA GLN A 138 2.70 18.44 25.16
C GLN A 138 1.41 17.63 24.99
N LEU A 139 1.49 16.45 24.38
CA LEU A 139 0.32 15.60 24.10
C LEU A 139 0.25 14.47 25.14
N PRO A 140 -0.95 14.04 25.53
CA PRO A 140 -1.08 12.88 26.41
C PRO A 140 -0.68 11.60 25.68
N PHE A 141 -0.19 10.61 26.43
CA PHE A 141 -0.03 9.26 25.91
C PHE A 141 -1.40 8.66 25.53
N VAL A 142 -1.42 7.92 24.42
CA VAL A 142 -2.60 7.24 23.91
C VAL A 142 -2.22 5.80 23.59
N ASP A 143 -3.06 4.86 24.01
CA ASP A 143 -2.85 3.42 23.81
C ASP A 143 -2.96 3.00 22.34
N ALA A 144 -2.35 1.85 22.02
CA ALA A 144 -2.54 1.22 20.72
C ALA A 144 -4.04 0.86 20.51
N TRP A 145 -4.51 0.96 19.27
CA TRP A 145 -5.91 0.75 18.88
C TRP A 145 -6.95 1.74 19.46
N SER A 146 -6.55 2.74 20.24
CA SER A 146 -7.47 3.76 20.74
C SER A 146 -7.85 4.77 19.64
N PHE A 147 -9.15 5.03 19.49
CA PHE A 147 -9.66 6.10 18.63
C PHE A 147 -9.45 7.43 19.34
N GLY A 148 -8.32 8.09 19.09
CA GLY A 148 -8.05 9.39 19.68
C GLY A 148 -9.13 10.41 19.32
N GLU A 149 -9.50 11.27 20.27
CA GLU A 149 -10.46 12.38 20.07
C GLU A 149 -9.94 13.45 19.09
N HIS A 150 -8.64 13.42 18.79
CA HIS A 150 -7.95 14.40 17.94
C HIS A 150 -7.19 13.74 16.80
N ILE A 151 -7.33 14.30 15.59
CA ILE A 151 -6.54 13.92 14.42
C ILE A 151 -5.23 14.72 14.45
N PHE A 152 -4.13 14.05 14.80
CA PHE A 152 -2.80 14.65 14.79
C PHE A 152 -2.21 14.69 13.37
N SER A 153 -1.46 15.74 13.05
CA SER A 153 -0.75 15.88 11.76
C SER A 153 0.33 14.80 11.54
N HIS A 154 0.88 14.26 12.63
CA HIS A 154 1.88 13.18 12.61
C HIS A 154 1.49 12.03 13.53
N ARG A 155 0.83 11.03 12.93
CA ARG A 155 0.36 9.82 13.62
C ARG A 155 1.48 8.80 13.76
N SER A 156 1.54 8.17 14.94
CA SER A 156 2.48 7.10 15.27
C SER A 156 1.92 5.72 14.90
N PHE A 157 0.65 5.46 15.22
CA PHE A 157 0.01 4.18 14.93
C PHE A 157 -0.65 4.17 13.54
N VAL A 158 -0.42 3.20 12.67
CA VAL A 158 0.53 2.07 12.71
C VAL A 158 1.80 2.43 11.91
N SER A 159 2.96 1.81 12.20
CA SER A 159 4.21 2.16 11.52
C SER A 159 4.25 1.73 10.06
N GLY A 160 4.32 2.70 9.15
CA GLY A 160 4.43 2.46 7.69
C GLY A 160 5.81 1.92 7.27
N GLU A 161 6.90 2.37 7.90
CA GLU A 161 8.25 1.85 7.59
C GLU A 161 8.38 0.40 8.04
N ALA A 162 7.84 0.03 9.21
CA ALA A 162 7.79 -1.36 9.67
C ALA A 162 6.98 -2.25 8.70
N ALA A 163 5.83 -1.77 8.23
CA ALA A 163 5.03 -2.48 7.23
C ALA A 163 5.83 -2.75 5.94
N THR A 164 6.50 -1.72 5.45
CA THR A 164 7.26 -1.77 4.20
C THR A 164 8.45 -2.73 4.33
N ILE A 165 9.25 -2.65 5.39
CA ILE A 165 10.41 -3.56 5.54
C ILE A 165 9.97 -5.02 5.81
N ALA A 166 8.83 -5.23 6.49
CA ALA A 166 8.27 -6.56 6.72
C ALA A 166 7.89 -7.29 5.41
N CYS A 167 7.59 -6.56 4.34
CA CYS A 167 7.30 -7.14 3.02
C CYS A 167 8.50 -7.88 2.42
N LEU A 168 9.73 -7.65 2.90
CA LEU A 168 10.90 -8.42 2.44
C LEU A 168 10.95 -9.83 3.02
N ILE A 169 10.46 -10.05 4.24
CA ILE A 169 10.59 -11.32 4.96
C ILE A 169 10.10 -12.54 4.13
N PRO A 170 8.95 -12.49 3.43
CA PRO A 170 8.48 -13.58 2.58
C PRO A 170 9.41 -13.95 1.43
N LEU A 171 10.38 -13.10 1.02
CA LEU A 171 11.36 -13.42 -0.03
C LEU A 171 12.14 -14.70 0.29
N ALA A 172 12.43 -14.93 1.58
CA ALA A 172 13.12 -16.13 2.04
C ALA A 172 12.41 -17.43 1.61
N LEU A 173 11.08 -17.41 1.43
CA LEU A 173 10.31 -18.59 1.02
C LEU A 173 10.54 -19.01 -0.44
N TYR A 174 11.08 -18.10 -1.25
CA TYR A 174 11.35 -18.31 -2.68
C TYR A 174 12.79 -18.74 -2.95
N LEU A 175 13.63 -18.82 -1.92
CA LEU A 175 14.99 -19.34 -2.02
C LEU A 175 15.04 -20.87 -1.91
N PRO A 176 16.16 -21.51 -2.33
CA PRO A 176 16.36 -22.94 -2.12
C PRO A 176 16.31 -23.31 -0.64
N ARG A 177 15.78 -24.50 -0.32
CA ARG A 177 15.57 -24.98 1.06
C ARG A 177 16.76 -24.76 2.02
N PRO A 178 18.03 -25.01 1.62
CA PRO A 178 19.18 -24.85 2.51
C PRO A 178 19.40 -23.42 3.03
N TRP A 179 18.92 -22.40 2.30
CA TRP A 179 19.15 -20.99 2.60
C TRP A 179 17.97 -20.29 3.27
N ARG A 180 16.78 -20.92 3.26
CA ARG A 180 15.52 -20.27 3.68
C ARG A 180 15.58 -19.79 5.13
N ARG A 181 16.09 -20.61 6.04
CA ARG A 181 16.12 -20.29 7.47
C ARG A 181 17.06 -19.11 7.74
N GLN A 182 18.25 -19.14 7.16
CA GLN A 182 19.30 -18.14 7.32
C GLN A 182 18.82 -16.79 6.77
N VAL A 183 18.22 -16.79 5.58
CA VAL A 183 17.69 -15.56 4.98
C VAL A 183 16.45 -15.06 5.71
N LEU A 184 15.58 -15.94 6.21
CA LEU A 184 14.44 -15.52 7.06
C LEU A 184 14.93 -14.84 8.34
N VAL A 185 15.93 -15.40 9.01
CA VAL A 185 16.55 -14.79 10.20
C VAL A 185 17.19 -13.46 9.84
N LEU A 186 17.97 -13.40 8.76
CA LEU A 186 18.62 -12.16 8.31
C LEU A 186 17.60 -11.06 8.02
N LEU A 187 16.58 -11.35 7.20
CA LEU A 187 15.55 -10.37 6.85
C LEU A 187 14.71 -9.96 8.07
N GLY A 188 14.46 -10.89 8.99
CA GLY A 188 13.81 -10.60 10.27
C GLY A 188 14.65 -9.66 11.14
N LEU A 189 15.96 -9.89 11.24
CA LEU A 189 16.88 -9.01 11.98
C LEU A 189 17.00 -7.64 11.33
N VAL A 190 17.08 -7.56 10.00
CA VAL A 190 17.09 -6.29 9.26
C VAL A 190 15.78 -5.53 9.48
N ALA A 191 14.63 -6.20 9.37
CA ALA A 191 13.33 -5.59 9.64
C ALA A 191 13.23 -5.09 11.09
N ALA A 192 13.70 -5.87 12.06
CA ALA A 192 13.73 -5.49 13.46
C ALA A 192 14.65 -4.29 13.70
N ALA A 193 15.87 -4.30 13.16
CA ALA A 193 16.84 -3.21 13.33
C ALA A 193 16.33 -1.90 12.73
N VAL A 194 15.85 -1.93 11.47
CA VAL A 194 15.30 -0.74 10.79
C VAL A 194 14.08 -0.21 11.52
N SER A 195 13.20 -1.08 12.01
CA SER A 195 11.99 -0.66 12.72
C SER A 195 12.31 -0.16 14.12
N MET A 196 13.16 -0.84 14.88
CA MET A 196 13.52 -0.45 16.26
C MET A 196 14.25 0.88 16.31
N ASN A 197 15.00 1.21 15.26
CA ASN A 197 15.57 2.54 15.06
C ASN A 197 14.50 3.66 15.07
N ARG A 198 13.25 3.36 14.72
CA ARG A 198 12.13 4.30 14.83
C ARG A 198 11.65 4.52 16.26
N VAL A 199 11.74 3.50 17.11
CA VAL A 199 11.52 3.65 18.55
C VAL A 199 12.65 4.48 19.16
N ALA A 200 13.88 4.14 18.80
CA ALA A 200 15.07 4.86 19.26
C ALA A 200 15.05 6.35 18.88
N ALA A 201 14.46 6.69 17.73
CA ALA A 201 14.27 8.06 17.28
C ALA A 201 13.02 8.76 17.88
N GLY A 202 12.29 8.10 18.78
CA GLY A 202 11.04 8.61 19.38
C GLY A 202 9.91 8.83 18.37
N ALA A 203 9.95 8.12 17.23
CA ALA A 203 9.00 8.31 16.14
C ALA A 203 7.83 7.34 16.16
N HIS A 204 8.02 6.17 16.80
CA HIS A 204 7.02 5.11 16.92
C HIS A 204 7.18 4.41 18.27
N PHE A 205 6.08 3.93 18.83
CA PHE A 205 6.10 3.02 19.96
C PHE A 205 6.41 1.58 19.51
N LEU A 206 6.73 0.67 20.45
CA LEU A 206 7.04 -0.72 20.12
C LEU A 206 5.82 -1.44 19.54
N SER A 207 4.63 -1.17 20.06
CA SER A 207 3.36 -1.68 19.54
C SER A 207 3.11 -1.27 18.10
N ASP A 208 3.41 -0.01 17.73
CA ASP A 208 3.24 0.50 16.36
C ASP A 208 4.01 -0.35 15.34
N ILE A 209 5.18 -0.86 15.72
CA ILE A 209 6.07 -1.65 14.86
C ILE A 209 5.69 -3.12 14.85
N THR A 210 5.47 -3.70 16.02
CA THR A 210 5.19 -5.13 16.17
C THR A 210 3.83 -5.49 15.59
N ILE A 211 2.80 -4.67 15.84
CA ILE A 211 1.46 -4.86 15.26
C ILE A 211 1.49 -4.64 13.75
N SER A 212 2.20 -3.62 13.25
CA SER A 212 2.37 -3.39 11.82
C SER A 212 2.98 -4.60 11.10
N THR A 213 4.08 -5.10 11.65
CA THR A 213 4.80 -6.26 11.12
C THR A 213 3.90 -7.49 11.13
N ALA A 214 3.18 -7.74 12.23
CA ALA A 214 2.27 -8.87 12.37
C ALA A 214 1.11 -8.80 11.36
N LEU A 215 0.51 -7.63 11.15
CA LEU A 215 -0.54 -7.41 10.15
C LEU A 215 -0.04 -7.71 8.73
N VAL A 216 1.12 -7.18 8.35
CA VAL A 216 1.69 -7.41 7.02
C VAL A 216 2.09 -8.87 6.82
N LEU A 217 2.65 -9.53 7.82
CA LEU A 217 2.98 -10.96 7.72
C LEU A 217 1.72 -11.84 7.66
N THR A 218 0.67 -11.50 8.38
CA THR A 218 -0.65 -12.15 8.26
C THR A 218 -1.18 -12.03 6.83
N LEU A 219 -1.14 -10.84 6.26
CA LEU A 219 -1.51 -10.61 4.86
C LEU A 219 -0.61 -11.40 3.91
N ALA A 220 0.71 -11.41 4.12
CA ALA A 220 1.65 -12.14 3.28
C ALA A 220 1.37 -13.66 3.27
N VAL A 221 1.02 -14.24 4.42
CA VAL A 221 0.63 -15.65 4.53
C VAL A 221 -0.72 -15.90 3.87
N GLY A 222 -1.69 -15.00 4.03
CA GLY A 222 -2.99 -15.04 3.35
C GLY A 222 -2.87 -14.99 1.83
N LEU A 223 -2.13 -14.01 1.30
CA LEU A 223 -1.83 -13.89 -0.13
C LEU A 223 -1.07 -15.11 -0.63
N ARG A 224 -0.14 -15.66 0.17
CA ARG A 224 0.59 -16.86 -0.24
C ARG A 224 -0.35 -18.05 -0.35
N ARG A 225 -1.30 -18.21 0.58
CA ARG A 225 -2.33 -19.25 0.47
C ARG A 225 -3.19 -19.04 -0.77
N ALA A 226 -3.64 -17.81 -1.04
CA ALA A 226 -4.44 -17.50 -2.22
C ALA A 226 -3.70 -17.83 -3.52
N PHE A 227 -2.47 -17.32 -3.67
CA PHE A 227 -1.68 -17.46 -4.89
C PHE A 227 -1.12 -18.86 -5.07
N TYR A 228 -0.70 -19.55 -4.00
CA TYR A 228 0.06 -20.81 -4.08
C TYR A 228 -0.70 -22.06 -3.69
N VAL A 229 -1.90 -21.94 -3.13
CA VAL A 229 -2.69 -23.09 -2.65
C VAL A 229 -4.13 -23.03 -3.16
N ALA A 230 -4.90 -22.02 -2.77
CA ALA A 230 -6.35 -21.98 -3.03
C ALA A 230 -6.68 -21.74 -4.51
N TYR A 231 -5.93 -20.88 -5.19
CA TYR A 231 -6.12 -20.53 -6.60
C TYR A 231 -4.85 -20.77 -7.41
N ALA A 232 -4.16 -21.87 -7.10
CA ALA A 232 -2.83 -22.14 -7.64
C ALA A 232 -2.80 -22.24 -9.17
N GLU A 233 -3.86 -22.78 -9.78
CA GLU A 233 -4.01 -22.90 -11.23
C GLU A 233 -4.28 -21.54 -11.89
N THR A 234 -5.17 -20.74 -11.28
CA THR A 234 -5.50 -19.39 -11.76
C THR A 234 -4.28 -18.47 -11.75
N PHE A 235 -3.48 -18.54 -10.68
CA PHE A 235 -2.25 -17.77 -10.53
C PHE A 235 -1.00 -18.56 -10.98
N SER A 236 -1.14 -19.59 -11.80
CA SER A 236 0.01 -20.28 -12.40
C SER A 236 0.82 -19.32 -13.27
N ASN A 237 2.13 -19.58 -13.40
CA ASN A 237 2.99 -18.70 -14.20
C ASN A 237 2.55 -18.71 -15.66
N GLU A 238 2.17 -19.86 -16.18
CA GLU A 238 1.72 -20.08 -17.55
C GLU A 238 0.45 -19.26 -17.83
N ARG A 239 -0.54 -19.35 -16.93
CA ARG A 239 -1.80 -18.62 -17.10
C ARG A 239 -1.61 -17.12 -16.95
N LEU A 240 -0.88 -16.67 -15.93
CA LEU A 240 -0.57 -15.25 -15.76
C LEU A 240 0.23 -14.69 -16.93
N GLU A 241 1.18 -15.45 -17.47
CA GLU A 241 1.94 -15.06 -18.66
C GLU A 241 1.01 -14.89 -19.88
N SER A 242 0.09 -15.84 -20.11
CA SER A 242 -0.88 -15.74 -21.21
C SER A 242 -1.85 -14.57 -21.04
N GLU A 243 -2.34 -14.32 -19.82
CA GLU A 243 -3.29 -13.24 -19.54
C GLU A 243 -2.62 -11.88 -19.67
N LEU A 244 -1.42 -11.70 -19.10
CA LEU A 244 -0.65 -10.46 -19.26
C LEU A 244 -0.32 -10.20 -20.74
N THR A 245 0.01 -11.24 -21.51
CA THR A 245 0.23 -11.14 -22.95
C THR A 245 -1.04 -10.68 -23.67
N ARG A 246 -2.19 -11.30 -23.37
CA ARG A 246 -3.50 -10.95 -23.95
C ARG A 246 -3.87 -9.49 -23.64
N ILE A 247 -3.73 -9.07 -22.38
CA ILE A 247 -3.99 -7.70 -21.93
C ILE A 247 -3.05 -6.72 -22.65
N GLY A 248 -1.76 -7.02 -22.71
CA GLY A 248 -0.78 -6.17 -23.39
C GLY A 248 -1.04 -6.03 -24.89
N LEU A 249 -1.46 -7.10 -25.57
CA LEU A 249 -1.85 -7.06 -26.99
C LEU A 249 -3.11 -6.22 -27.22
N ALA A 250 -4.13 -6.38 -26.37
CA ALA A 250 -5.34 -5.56 -26.43
C ALA A 250 -5.02 -4.08 -26.24
N TRP A 251 -4.17 -3.76 -25.25
CA TRP A 251 -3.74 -2.39 -25.01
C TRP A 251 -2.92 -1.81 -26.17
N ARG A 252 -2.02 -2.61 -26.77
CA ARG A 252 -1.28 -2.22 -27.97
C ARG A 252 -2.23 -1.91 -29.15
N ALA A 253 -3.23 -2.76 -29.37
CA ALA A 253 -4.22 -2.56 -30.43
C ALA A 253 -5.01 -1.26 -30.24
N GLN A 254 -5.50 -1.00 -29.01
CA GLN A 254 -6.19 0.24 -28.67
C GLN A 254 -5.32 1.48 -28.91
N ARG A 255 -4.05 1.46 -28.48
CA ARG A 255 -3.11 2.57 -28.72
C ARG A 255 -2.86 2.81 -30.21
N THR A 256 -2.72 1.75 -31.00
CA THR A 256 -2.54 1.89 -32.46
C THR A 256 -3.79 2.39 -33.16
N ALA A 257 -4.97 1.95 -32.73
CA ALA A 257 -6.25 2.44 -33.27
C ALA A 257 -6.45 3.91 -32.94
N PHE A 258 -6.18 4.32 -31.70
CA PHE A 258 -6.22 5.72 -31.27
C PHE A 258 -5.24 6.59 -32.06
N ALA A 259 -3.98 6.16 -32.19
CA ALA A 259 -2.99 6.90 -32.97
C ALA A 259 -3.41 7.05 -34.44
N ARG A 260 -3.90 5.98 -35.08
CA ARG A 260 -4.43 6.03 -36.45
C ARG A 260 -5.62 6.99 -36.57
N ALA A 261 -6.57 6.92 -35.64
CA ALA A 261 -7.72 7.82 -35.60
C ALA A 261 -7.27 9.29 -35.54
N LEU A 262 -6.28 9.60 -34.70
CA LEU A 262 -5.70 10.94 -34.58
C LEU A 262 -5.05 11.42 -35.91
N PHE A 263 -4.33 10.54 -36.61
CA PHE A 263 -3.72 10.86 -37.91
C PHE A 263 -4.74 11.00 -39.06
N THR A 264 -5.91 10.38 -38.95
CA THR A 264 -7.00 10.50 -39.94
C THR A 264 -7.91 11.71 -39.72
N LEU A 265 -7.73 12.47 -38.62
CA LEU A 265 -8.52 13.67 -38.39
C LEU A 265 -8.11 14.79 -39.36
N PRO A 266 -9.06 15.47 -40.03
CA PRO A 266 -8.74 16.62 -40.85
C PRO A 266 -8.10 17.72 -39.98
N ALA A 267 -7.12 18.44 -40.52
CA ALA A 267 -6.36 19.46 -39.79
C ALA A 267 -7.21 20.59 -39.15
N GLY A 268 -8.47 20.75 -39.57
CA GLY A 268 -9.45 21.63 -38.94
C GLY A 268 -10.04 21.08 -37.63
N ALA A 269 -10.24 19.76 -37.53
CA ALA A 269 -10.78 19.11 -36.34
C ALA A 269 -9.78 19.09 -35.18
N LEU A 270 -8.50 18.85 -35.47
CA LEU A 270 -7.42 18.88 -34.48
C LEU A 270 -7.22 20.29 -33.91
N ARG A 271 -7.30 21.32 -34.77
CA ARG A 271 -7.28 22.74 -34.36
C ARG A 271 -8.52 23.13 -33.54
N GLY A 272 -9.69 22.59 -33.87
CA GLY A 272 -10.92 22.77 -33.10
C GLY A 272 -10.85 22.13 -31.70
N ALA A 273 -10.29 20.92 -31.60
CA ALA A 273 -10.11 20.23 -30.31
C ALA A 273 -9.08 20.94 -29.41
N VAL A 274 -7.95 21.39 -29.97
CA VAL A 274 -6.94 22.15 -29.22
C VAL A 274 -7.49 23.52 -28.77
N ARG A 275 -8.28 24.21 -29.61
CA ARG A 275 -8.98 25.43 -29.20
C ARG A 275 -10.03 25.18 -28.13
N GLY A 276 -10.81 24.12 -28.23
CA GLY A 276 -11.81 23.73 -27.22
C GLY A 276 -11.18 23.38 -25.86
N LEU A 277 -10.03 22.70 -25.88
CA LEU A 277 -9.23 22.43 -24.68
C LEU A 277 -8.64 23.71 -24.08
N GLY A 278 -8.12 24.62 -24.91
CA GLY A 278 -7.63 25.94 -24.47
C GLY A 278 -8.72 26.80 -23.82
N ILE A 279 -9.91 26.81 -24.42
CA ILE A 279 -11.09 27.47 -23.86
C ILE A 279 -11.46 26.84 -22.51
N ALA A 280 -11.52 25.50 -22.43
CA ALA A 280 -11.83 24.79 -21.18
C ALA A 280 -10.80 25.04 -20.06
N THR A 281 -9.52 25.20 -20.41
CA THR A 281 -8.48 25.58 -19.43
C THR A 281 -8.61 27.02 -18.96
N ASP A 282 -9.05 27.95 -19.81
CA ASP A 282 -9.36 29.33 -19.40
C ASP A 282 -10.57 29.40 -18.46
N TRP A 283 -11.58 28.54 -18.67
CA TRP A 283 -12.75 28.43 -17.77
C TRP A 283 -12.40 27.91 -16.38
N LEU A 284 -11.48 26.95 -16.28
CA LEU A 284 -11.00 26.41 -14.99
C LEU A 284 -10.27 27.45 -14.11
N GLY A 285 -9.90 28.61 -14.68
CA GLY A 285 -9.37 29.76 -13.93
C GLY A 285 -10.42 30.76 -13.44
N THR A 286 -11.70 30.59 -13.80
CA THR A 286 -12.78 31.55 -13.50
C THR A 286 -13.78 30.98 -12.48
N GLN A 287 -14.22 31.78 -11.50
CA GLN A 287 -15.09 31.31 -10.40
C GLN A 287 -16.58 31.19 -10.74
N SER A 288 -17.00 31.46 -11.98
CA SER A 288 -18.39 31.34 -12.41
C SER A 288 -18.51 31.01 -13.89
N VAL A 289 -19.11 29.87 -14.22
CA VAL A 289 -19.29 29.38 -15.60
C VAL A 289 -20.78 29.48 -15.99
N PRO A 290 -21.16 30.15 -17.09
CA PRO A 290 -22.54 30.24 -17.55
C PRO A 290 -22.99 28.89 -18.14
N VAL A 291 -24.14 28.40 -17.66
CA VAL A 291 -24.69 27.05 -17.95
C VAL A 291 -24.92 26.81 -19.45
N GLY A 292 -25.21 27.86 -20.23
CA GLY A 292 -25.38 27.76 -21.69
C GLY A 292 -24.09 27.49 -22.48
N ALA A 293 -22.91 27.77 -21.91
CA ALA A 293 -21.63 27.47 -22.52
C ALA A 293 -21.17 26.02 -22.22
N LEU A 294 -21.57 25.47 -21.07
CA LEU A 294 -21.35 24.07 -20.71
C LEU A 294 -22.14 23.12 -21.63
N SER A 295 -23.38 23.45 -21.99
CA SER A 295 -24.21 22.61 -22.85
C SER A 295 -23.73 22.58 -24.31
N SER A 296 -23.21 23.68 -24.84
CA SER A 296 -22.64 23.74 -26.20
C SER A 296 -21.29 23.04 -26.30
N THR A 297 -20.44 23.15 -25.28
CA THR A 297 -19.15 22.46 -25.21
C THR A 297 -19.33 20.96 -24.99
N LEU A 298 -20.24 20.55 -24.10
CA LEU A 298 -20.61 19.14 -23.92
C LEU A 298 -21.34 18.57 -25.14
N GLY A 299 -22.18 19.35 -25.82
CA GLY A 299 -22.81 18.96 -27.08
C GLY A 299 -21.79 18.79 -28.23
N THR A 300 -20.74 19.61 -28.26
CA THR A 300 -19.63 19.48 -29.22
C THR A 300 -18.73 18.29 -28.87
N ILE A 301 -18.49 18.02 -27.58
CA ILE A 301 -17.72 16.85 -27.11
C ILE A 301 -18.51 15.55 -27.28
N ALA A 302 -19.83 15.56 -27.10
CA ALA A 302 -20.71 14.41 -27.24
C ALA A 302 -21.08 14.07 -28.69
N SER A 303 -21.03 15.06 -29.61
CA SER A 303 -21.23 14.83 -31.06
C SER A 303 -20.03 14.16 -31.73
N PHE A 304 -18.91 14.01 -31.03
CA PHE A 304 -17.79 13.20 -31.44
C PHE A 304 -18.05 11.71 -31.17
N ALA A 305 -18.69 11.03 -32.14
CA ALA A 305 -19.02 9.60 -32.12
C ALA A 305 -17.83 8.64 -31.78
N TRP A 306 -16.59 9.13 -31.83
CA TRP A 306 -15.35 8.41 -31.53
C TRP A 306 -14.94 8.44 -30.04
N LEU A 307 -15.54 9.31 -29.21
CA LEU A 307 -15.33 9.32 -27.76
C LEU A 307 -16.20 8.29 -27.02
N GLY A 308 -17.33 7.88 -27.61
CA GLY A 308 -18.26 6.90 -27.03
C GLY A 308 -17.59 5.58 -26.64
N PRO A 309 -16.80 4.93 -27.51
CA PRO A 309 -16.10 3.69 -27.18
C PRO A 309 -14.95 3.86 -26.17
N PHE A 310 -14.28 5.02 -26.16
CA PHE A 310 -13.19 5.34 -25.23
C PHE A 310 -13.72 5.60 -23.82
N LEU A 311 -14.76 6.43 -23.70
CA LEU A 311 -15.46 6.71 -22.44
C LEU A 311 -16.22 5.48 -21.94
N ASN A 312 -16.86 4.70 -22.82
CA ASN A 312 -17.43 3.41 -22.44
C ASN A 312 -16.38 2.39 -22.05
N GLY A 313 -15.20 2.37 -22.67
CA GLY A 313 -14.08 1.50 -22.31
C GLY A 313 -13.49 1.85 -20.94
N ILE A 314 -13.35 3.14 -20.64
CA ILE A 314 -12.96 3.63 -19.31
C ILE A 314 -14.06 3.37 -18.28
N ALA A 315 -15.32 3.62 -18.62
CA ALA A 315 -16.47 3.43 -17.74
C ALA A 315 -16.77 1.94 -17.48
N THR A 316 -16.58 1.04 -18.46
CA THR A 316 -16.67 -0.42 -18.24
C THR A 316 -15.48 -0.95 -17.47
N SER A 317 -14.27 -0.40 -17.70
CA SER A 317 -13.10 -0.75 -16.89
C SER A 317 -13.26 -0.28 -15.43
N LEU A 318 -13.78 0.93 -15.20
CA LEU A 318 -14.10 1.47 -13.88
C LEU A 318 -15.30 0.75 -13.23
N SER A 319 -16.36 0.48 -13.98
CA SER A 319 -17.54 -0.29 -13.51
C SER A 319 -17.17 -1.73 -13.16
N SER A 320 -16.30 -2.38 -13.94
CA SER A 320 -15.79 -3.72 -13.62
C SER A 320 -14.86 -3.72 -12.40
N ALA A 321 -14.22 -2.59 -12.10
CA ALA A 321 -13.37 -2.40 -10.92
C ALA A 321 -14.16 -1.94 -9.68
N ILE A 322 -15.37 -1.37 -9.84
CA ILE A 322 -16.17 -0.75 -8.77
C ILE A 322 -17.51 -1.47 -8.55
N SER A 323 -17.82 -2.55 -9.27
CA SER A 323 -19.05 -3.33 -9.07
C SER A 323 -19.05 -4.00 -7.69
N GLY A 324 -19.54 -3.26 -6.70
CA GLY A 324 -19.66 -3.68 -5.32
C GLY A 324 -19.98 -2.60 -4.29
N THR A 325 -19.97 -1.29 -4.57
CA THR A 325 -20.50 -0.29 -3.59
C THR A 325 -20.87 1.04 -4.26
N MET A 326 -22.10 1.53 -4.01
CA MET A 326 -22.51 2.89 -4.35
C MET A 326 -21.62 3.91 -3.62
N VAL A 327 -21.04 4.86 -4.36
CA VAL A 327 -20.45 6.08 -3.76
C VAL A 327 -21.53 7.15 -3.74
N ARG A 328 -22.09 7.41 -2.56
CA ARG A 328 -22.84 8.63 -2.27
C ARG A 328 -21.81 9.75 -2.11
N LEU A 329 -21.74 10.68 -3.06
CA LEU A 329 -20.94 11.89 -2.92
C LEU A 329 -21.50 12.70 -1.73
N LEU A 330 -20.77 12.70 -0.62
CA LEU A 330 -20.99 13.66 0.46
C LEU A 330 -20.52 15.03 -0.04
N SER A 331 -21.44 16.00 -0.06
CA SER A 331 -21.06 17.40 -0.21
C SER A 331 -20.18 17.77 0.98
N GLN A 332 -19.02 18.36 0.68
CA GLN A 332 -18.25 19.09 1.68
C GLN A 332 -18.79 20.51 1.72
N ASP A 333 -19.81 20.73 2.55
CA ASP A 333 -20.08 22.08 3.05
C ASP A 333 -19.17 22.31 4.27
N THR A 334 -18.18 23.17 4.08
CA THR A 334 -17.39 23.79 5.16
C THR A 334 -18.28 24.66 6.04
N PRO A 335 -18.32 24.49 7.38
CA PRO A 335 -18.82 25.53 8.26
C PRO A 335 -17.70 26.55 8.49
N THR A 336 -17.97 27.77 8.03
CA THR A 336 -17.24 28.97 8.40
C THR A 336 -17.22 29.17 9.91
N ARG A 337 -16.07 29.67 10.40
CA ARG A 337 -15.88 30.22 11.75
C ARG A 337 -16.97 31.25 12.10
N SER A 338 -17.49 31.13 13.32
CA SER A 338 -17.76 32.23 14.25
C SER A 338 -17.52 31.72 15.66
#